data_AF-A0A2H0FLC3-F1
#
_entry.id   AF-A0A2H0FLC3-F1
#
_cell.length_a   1.000
_cell.length_b   1.000
_cell.length_c   1.000
_cell.angle_alpha   90.00
_cell.angle_beta   90.00
_cell.angle_gamma   90.00
#
_symmetry.space_group_name_H-M   'P 1'
#
loop_
_entity.id
_entity.type
_entity.pdbx_description
1 polymer ?
#
loop_
_entity_poly.entity_id
_entity_poly.type
_entity_poly.pdbx_seq_one_letter_code
_entity_poly.pdbx_strand_id
1 'polypeptide(L)'
;MKDIKLISRLNKEWRPGKIKVKKAGGQTNRNWIVQYKNKKFFVRFPWERIDIVNREVEAKNILALARSKKLIGILPKYYFYIFKRKNILSPKLKRIFDLPNGTMAMEYTEGKDVDGKDLDRPKNQEALLKTLY
;
A
#
# COMPACT_ATOMS: atom_id res chain seq x y z
N MET A 1 -17.90 -7.10 8.53
CA MET A 1 -16.48 -7.14 8.08
C MET A 1 -15.60 -6.43 9.10
N LYS A 2 -14.69 -7.12 9.81
CA LYS A 2 -13.87 -6.51 10.90
C LYS A 2 -12.92 -5.41 10.40
N ASP A 3 -12.38 -5.57 9.19
CA ASP A 3 -11.35 -4.67 8.65
C ASP A 3 -11.87 -3.29 8.22
N ILE A 4 -13.16 -3.14 7.89
CA ILE A 4 -13.71 -1.82 7.56
C ILE A 4 -13.59 -0.84 8.74
N LYS A 5 -13.71 -1.35 9.98
CA LYS A 5 -13.52 -0.54 11.20
C LYS A 5 -12.07 -0.10 11.33
N LEU A 6 -11.10 -0.97 11.01
CA LEU A 6 -9.67 -0.63 11.02
C LEU A 6 -9.32 0.37 9.91
N ILE A 7 -9.81 0.16 8.70
CA ILE A 7 -9.63 1.08 7.56
C ILE A 7 -10.18 2.47 7.92
N SER A 8 -11.34 2.52 8.59
CA SER A 8 -11.95 3.78 9.01
C SER A 8 -11.10 4.57 10.02
N ARG A 9 -10.18 3.90 10.74
CA ARG A 9 -9.25 4.57 11.65
C ARG A 9 -8.12 5.29 10.91
N LEU A 10 -7.82 4.91 9.67
CA LEU A 10 -6.72 5.51 8.88
C LEU A 10 -7.02 6.98 8.53
N ASN A 11 -8.27 7.29 8.21
CA ASN A 11 -8.71 8.64 7.87
C ASN A 11 -10.08 8.95 8.50
N LYS A 12 -10.20 10.07 9.21
CA LYS A 12 -11.43 10.52 9.90
C LYS A 12 -12.67 10.64 8.97
N GLU A 13 -12.43 10.85 7.67
CA GLU A 13 -13.48 10.96 6.66
C GLU A 13 -13.96 9.60 6.14
N TRP A 14 -13.16 8.55 6.31
CA TRP A 14 -13.44 7.20 5.86
C TRP A 14 -14.34 6.48 6.85
N ARG A 15 -15.60 6.92 6.98
CA ARG A 15 -16.57 6.27 7.87
C ARG A 15 -17.31 5.15 7.12
N PRO A 16 -17.79 4.10 7.82
CA PRO A 16 -18.71 3.13 7.22
C PRO A 16 -19.89 3.84 6.54
N GLY A 17 -20.29 3.38 5.36
CA GLY A 17 -21.31 4.01 4.52
C GLY A 17 -20.79 5.17 3.65
N LYS A 18 -19.63 5.78 3.96
CA LYS A 18 -18.98 6.79 3.10
C LYS A 18 -17.90 6.21 2.19
N ILE A 19 -17.45 4.99 2.47
CA ILE A 19 -16.44 4.28 1.69
C ILE A 19 -17.00 2.97 1.16
N LYS A 20 -16.53 2.56 -0.01
CA LYS A 20 -16.69 1.19 -0.51
C LYS A 20 -15.36 0.46 -0.32
N VAL A 21 -15.41 -0.77 0.17
CA VAL A 21 -14.21 -1.57 0.44
C VAL A 21 -14.35 -2.90 -0.28
N LYS A 22 -13.37 -3.22 -1.13
CA LYS A 22 -13.27 -4.49 -1.85
C LYS A 22 -11.96 -5.18 -1.47
N LYS A 23 -11.98 -6.49 -1.22
CA LYS A 23 -10.76 -7.25 -0.97
C LYS A 23 -9.89 -7.25 -2.23
N ALA A 24 -8.60 -6.98 -2.07
CA ALA A 24 -7.58 -7.16 -3.10
C ALA A 24 -6.83 -8.47 -2.87
N GLY A 25 -6.20 -9.00 -3.92
CA GLY A 25 -5.39 -10.21 -3.85
C GLY A 25 -4.21 -10.08 -2.88
N GLY A 26 -3.39 -11.13 -2.80
CA GLY A 26 -2.27 -11.22 -1.87
C GLY A 26 -2.41 -12.41 -0.93
N GLN A 27 -1.31 -13.15 -0.75
CA GLN A 27 -1.28 -14.37 0.05
C GLN A 27 -1.02 -14.09 1.53
N THR A 28 -0.13 -13.15 1.82
CA THR A 28 0.38 -12.89 3.18
C THR A 28 -0.27 -11.66 3.83
N ASN A 29 -0.48 -10.61 3.04
CA ASN A 29 -1.06 -9.36 3.54
C ASN A 29 -2.58 -9.31 3.33
N ARG A 30 -3.27 -8.61 4.23
CA ARG A 30 -4.70 -8.30 4.04
C ARG A 30 -4.83 -7.00 3.27
N ASN A 31 -5.08 -7.14 1.97
CA ASN A 31 -5.14 -6.03 1.04
C ASN A 31 -6.58 -5.65 0.70
N TRP A 32 -6.80 -4.35 0.53
CA TRP A 32 -8.11 -3.78 0.27
C TRP A 32 -8.01 -2.63 -0.72
N ILE A 33 -8.98 -2.56 -1.64
CA ILE A 33 -9.26 -1.37 -2.44
C ILE A 33 -10.32 -0.59 -1.69
N VAL A 34 -10.01 0.64 -1.33
CA VAL A 34 -10.91 1.57 -0.64
C VAL A 34 -11.27 2.68 -1.60
N GLN A 35 -12.55 2.82 -1.93
CA GLN A 35 -13.07 3.92 -2.72
C GLN A 35 -13.73 4.95 -1.80
N TYR A 36 -13.31 6.21 -1.92
CA TYR A 36 -13.88 7.35 -1.23
C TYR A 36 -14.05 8.50 -2.22
N LYS A 37 -15.29 8.99 -2.40
CA LYS A 37 -15.64 9.92 -3.49
C LYS A 37 -15.19 9.32 -4.84
N ASN A 38 -14.52 10.11 -5.68
CA ASN A 38 -14.01 9.70 -7.00
C ASN A 38 -12.56 9.19 -6.95
N LYS A 39 -12.04 8.80 -5.78
CA LYS A 39 -10.67 8.31 -5.61
C LYS A 39 -10.65 6.89 -5.06
N LYS A 40 -9.69 6.09 -5.51
CA LYS A 40 -9.40 4.76 -5.00
C LYS A 40 -8.02 4.73 -4.34
N PHE A 41 -7.94 3.94 -3.28
CA PHE A 41 -6.75 3.76 -2.47
C PHE A 41 -6.49 2.28 -2.30
N PHE A 42 -5.23 1.87 -2.40
CA PHE A 42 -4.80 0.56 -1.98
C PHE A 42 -4.39 0.62 -0.51
N VAL A 43 -5.05 -0.18 0.33
CA VAL A 43 -4.77 -0.30 1.76
C VAL A 43 -4.26 -1.69 2.06
N ARG A 44 -3.10 -1.77 2.72
CA ARG A 44 -2.48 -3.02 3.15
C ARG A 44 -2.41 -3.05 4.66
N PHE A 45 -2.94 -4.11 5.26
CA PHE A 45 -2.56 -4.53 6.59
C PHE A 45 -1.50 -5.64 6.49
N PRO A 46 -0.37 -5.50 7.20
CA PRO A 46 0.77 -6.39 7.08
C PRO A 46 0.44 -7.80 7.58
N TRP A 47 1.16 -8.78 7.03
CA TRP A 47 1.23 -10.13 7.60
C TRP A 47 1.84 -10.10 9.01
N GLU A 48 1.31 -10.95 9.89
CA GLU A 48 1.62 -10.97 11.33
C GLU A 48 2.96 -11.65 11.67
N ARG A 49 3.56 -12.39 10.71
CA ARG A 49 4.88 -13.04 10.85
C ARG A 49 6.02 -12.02 10.78
N ILE A 50 6.51 -11.62 11.96
CA ILE A 50 7.60 -10.64 12.13
C ILE A 50 9.00 -11.21 11.83
N ASP A 51 9.13 -12.54 11.78
CA ASP A 51 10.36 -13.29 11.50
C ASP A 51 10.73 -13.29 10.01
N ILE A 52 9.75 -13.06 9.12
CA ILE A 52 9.94 -13.12 7.66
C ILE A 52 10.20 -11.74 7.06
N VAL A 53 9.58 -10.69 7.60
CA VAL A 53 9.73 -9.32 7.09
C VAL A 53 10.26 -8.39 8.18
N ASN A 54 11.49 -7.91 7.99
CA ASN A 54 12.05 -6.87 8.83
C ASN A 54 11.36 -5.52 8.54
N ARG A 55 10.40 -5.14 9.40
CA ARG A 55 9.61 -3.91 9.25
C ARG A 55 10.41 -2.64 9.42
N GLU A 56 11.57 -2.69 10.08
CA GLU A 56 12.46 -1.53 10.18
C GLU A 56 13.14 -1.25 8.84
N VAL A 57 13.66 -2.29 8.18
CA VAL A 57 14.26 -2.17 6.85
C VAL A 57 13.19 -1.73 5.83
N GLU A 58 12.01 -2.34 5.87
CA GLU A 58 10.89 -1.95 5.00
C GLU A 58 10.51 -0.47 5.19
N ALA A 59 10.44 0.02 6.43
CA ALA A 59 10.14 1.43 6.71
C ALA A 59 11.19 2.38 6.13
N LYS A 60 12.48 2.05 6.22
CA LYS A 60 13.57 2.83 5.61
C LYS A 60 13.45 2.86 4.08
N ASN A 61 13.15 1.72 3.46
CA ASN A 61 12.95 1.62 2.02
C ASN A 61 11.75 2.45 1.55
N ILE A 62 10.60 2.34 2.23
CA ILE A 62 9.40 3.14 1.89
C ILE A 62 9.69 4.64 2.00
N LEU A 63 10.44 5.09 3.01
CA LEU A 63 10.85 6.49 3.10
C LEU A 63 11.74 6.92 1.93
N ALA A 64 12.69 6.09 1.54
CA ALA A 64 13.56 6.36 0.40
C ALA A 64 12.77 6.43 -0.92
N LEU A 65 11.89 5.46 -1.16
CA LEU A 65 11.03 5.41 -2.35
C LEU A 65 10.09 6.60 -2.42
N ALA A 66 9.40 6.94 -1.31
CA ALA A 66 8.46 8.06 -1.27
C ALA A 66 9.13 9.45 -1.47
N ARG A 67 10.45 9.57 -1.24
CA ARG A 67 11.22 10.81 -1.43
C ARG A 67 11.94 10.85 -2.78
N SER A 68 12.00 9.74 -3.51
CA SER A 68 12.75 9.66 -4.76
C SER A 68 12.03 10.40 -5.88
N LYS A 69 12.63 11.49 -6.36
CA LYS A 69 12.10 12.23 -7.52
C LYS A 69 12.17 11.44 -8.82
N LYS A 70 13.14 10.51 -8.94
CA LYS A 70 13.33 9.66 -10.13
C LYS A 70 12.20 8.67 -10.35
N LEU A 71 11.46 8.33 -9.29
CA LEU A 71 10.39 7.33 -9.33
C LEU A 71 8.99 7.96 -9.39
N ILE A 72 8.91 9.30 -9.54
CA ILE A 72 7.64 9.99 -9.77
C ILE A 72 7.06 9.52 -11.10
N GLY A 73 5.81 9.07 -11.09
CA GLY A 73 5.13 8.51 -12.27
C GLY A 73 5.36 7.01 -12.49
N ILE A 74 6.37 6.42 -11.85
CA ILE A 74 6.60 4.97 -11.84
C ILE A 74 5.90 4.34 -10.64
N LEU A 75 6.10 4.93 -9.45
CA LEU A 75 5.51 4.43 -8.22
C LEU A 75 4.19 5.14 -7.90
N PRO A 76 3.19 4.40 -7.36
CA PRO A 76 1.98 5.01 -6.84
C PRO A 76 2.30 5.94 -5.67
N LYS A 77 1.53 7.01 -5.54
CA LYS A 77 1.72 7.96 -4.45
C LYS A 77 1.45 7.29 -3.10
N TYR A 78 2.45 7.29 -2.22
CA TYR A 78 2.26 6.87 -0.83
C TYR A 78 1.59 7.99 -0.02
N TYR A 79 0.47 7.69 0.61
CA TYR A 79 -0.20 8.63 1.53
C TYR A 79 0.20 8.38 2.98
N PHE A 80 0.50 7.14 3.31
CA PHE A 80 0.65 6.73 4.70
C PHE A 80 1.42 5.41 4.85
N TYR A 81 2.27 5.33 5.87
CA TYR A 81 2.92 4.10 6.31
C TYR A 81 3.14 4.12 7.84
N ILE A 82 2.66 3.09 8.55
CA ILE A 82 2.84 2.95 10.00
C ILE A 82 4.12 2.23 10.35
N PHE A 83 4.92 2.89 11.19
CA PHE A 83 6.00 2.27 11.91
C PHE A 83 6.13 2.90 13.30
N LYS A 84 6.33 2.07 14.33
CA LYS A 84 6.39 2.48 15.74
C LYS A 84 5.22 3.39 16.12
N ARG A 85 3.99 3.00 15.71
CA ARG A 85 2.71 3.69 15.93
C ARG A 85 2.60 5.10 15.30
N LYS A 86 3.49 5.49 14.38
CA LYS A 86 3.49 6.81 13.73
C LYS A 86 3.41 6.67 12.21
N ASN A 87 2.82 7.67 11.54
CA ASN A 87 2.93 7.80 10.08
C ASN A 87 4.31 8.40 9.73
N ILE A 88 5.23 7.56 9.25
CA ILE A 88 6.60 8.02 8.95
C ILE A 88 6.67 8.94 7.73
N LEU A 89 5.66 8.89 6.85
CA LEU A 89 5.58 9.77 5.68
C LEU A 89 5.10 11.19 6.01
N SER A 90 4.54 11.39 7.21
CA SER A 90 4.11 12.71 7.69
C SER A 90 4.49 12.89 9.16
N PRO A 91 5.79 13.03 9.48
CA PRO A 91 6.26 13.07 10.87
C PRO A 91 5.73 14.26 11.67
N LYS A 92 5.30 15.34 11.01
CA LYS A 92 4.65 16.50 11.64
C LYS A 92 3.27 16.15 12.25
N LEU A 93 2.64 15.06 11.77
CA LEU A 93 1.38 14.58 12.32
C LEU A 93 1.65 13.87 13.66
N LYS A 94 1.31 14.52 14.76
CA LYS A 94 1.47 13.96 16.13
C LYS A 94 0.50 12.81 16.46
N ARG A 95 -0.32 12.38 15.49
CA ARG A 95 -1.31 11.31 15.69
C ARG A 95 -0.62 9.97 15.90
N ILE A 96 -1.02 9.28 16.97
CA ILE A 96 -0.61 7.91 17.26
C ILE A 96 -1.63 6.96 16.65
N PHE A 97 -1.15 5.93 15.98
CA PHE A 97 -1.95 4.88 15.36
C PHE A 97 -1.71 3.57 16.10
N ASP A 98 -2.80 3.00 16.61
CA ASP A 98 -2.83 1.65 17.15
C ASP A 98 -3.16 0.67 16.01
N LEU A 99 -2.15 0.46 15.17
CA LEU A 99 -2.15 -0.40 13.97
C LEU A 99 -0.76 -1.05 13.83
N PRO A 100 -0.67 -2.24 13.22
CA PRO A 100 0.61 -2.94 13.09
C PRO A 100 1.59 -2.22 12.17
N ASN A 101 2.89 -2.38 12.46
CA ASN A 101 3.98 -1.87 11.63
C ASN A 101 3.91 -2.48 10.22
N GLY A 102 3.99 -1.64 9.19
CA GLY A 102 3.80 -2.05 7.80
C GLY A 102 2.40 -1.78 7.25
N THR A 103 1.46 -1.30 8.09
CA THR A 103 0.17 -0.80 7.60
C THR A 103 0.40 0.39 6.68
N MET A 104 -0.15 0.37 5.48
CA MET A 104 0.04 1.44 4.50
C MET A 104 -1.21 1.74 3.69
N ALA A 105 -1.27 2.96 3.18
CA ALA A 105 -2.22 3.39 2.18
C ALA A 105 -1.50 4.13 1.06
N MET A 106 -1.76 3.75 -0.18
CA MET A 106 -1.21 4.36 -1.37
C MET A 106 -2.31 4.58 -2.41
N GLU A 107 -1.99 5.35 -3.44
CA GLU A 107 -2.81 5.46 -4.63
C GLU A 107 -3.07 4.08 -5.24
N TYR A 108 -4.30 3.85 -5.67
CA TYR A 108 -4.64 2.63 -6.38
C TYR A 108 -4.29 2.79 -7.85
N THR A 109 -3.41 1.92 -8.35
CA THR A 109 -3.13 1.79 -9.78
C THR A 109 -4.16 0.87 -10.40
N GLU A 110 -4.95 1.40 -11.33
CA GLU A 110 -5.88 0.59 -12.12
C GLU A 110 -5.09 -0.34 -13.05
N GLY A 111 -5.56 -1.57 -13.19
CA GLY A 111 -4.93 -2.56 -14.06
C GLY A 111 -5.25 -3.98 -13.63
N LYS A 112 -4.73 -4.92 -14.42
CA LYS A 112 -4.74 -6.34 -14.10
C LYS A 112 -3.33 -6.73 -13.63
N ASP A 113 -3.24 -7.54 -12.58
CA ASP A 113 -1.99 -8.16 -12.19
C ASP A 113 -1.48 -9.05 -13.34
N VAL A 114 -0.17 -9.00 -13.58
CA VAL A 114 0.51 -9.88 -14.54
C VAL A 114 0.51 -11.29 -13.99
N ASP A 115 -0.02 -12.25 -14.76
CA ASP A 115 0.02 -13.66 -14.40
C ASP A 115 1.09 -14.43 -15.22
N GLY A 116 1.25 -15.73 -14.94
CA GLY A 116 2.24 -16.55 -15.63
C GLY A 116 2.08 -16.56 -17.15
N LYS A 117 0.83 -16.55 -17.65
CA LYS A 117 0.55 -16.55 -19.10
C LYS A 117 0.92 -15.21 -19.74
N ASP A 118 0.80 -14.13 -18.98
CA ASP A 118 1.24 -12.81 -19.43
C ASP A 118 2.78 -12.76 -19.55
N LEU A 119 3.51 -13.49 -18.69
CA LEU A 119 4.97 -13.57 -18.73
C LEU A 119 5.51 -14.45 -19.87
N ASP A 120 4.71 -15.34 -20.44
CA ASP A 120 5.11 -16.14 -21.61
C ASP A 120 5.20 -15.30 -22.90
N ARG A 121 4.67 -14.07 -22.88
CA ARG A 121 4.66 -13.18 -24.04
C ARG A 121 5.99 -12.43 -24.15
N PRO A 122 6.76 -12.55 -25.25
CA PRO A 122 8.06 -11.89 -25.40
C PRO A 122 8.02 -10.38 -25.18
N LYS A 123 6.95 -9.71 -25.64
CA LYS A 123 6.75 -8.26 -25.43
C LYS A 123 6.70 -7.86 -23.95
N ASN A 124 6.06 -8.68 -23.12
CA ASN A 124 5.95 -8.41 -21.68
C ASN A 124 7.28 -8.70 -20.98
N GLN A 125 8.01 -9.74 -21.40
CA GLN A 125 9.36 -10.02 -20.90
C GLN A 125 10.32 -8.86 -21.22
N GLU A 126 10.29 -8.36 -22.46
CA GLU A 126 11.11 -7.22 -22.87
C GLU A 126 10.78 -5.95 -22.07
N ALA A 127 9.48 -5.65 -21.87
CA ALA A 127 9.04 -4.52 -21.06
C ALA A 127 9.49 -4.64 -19.59
N LEU A 128 9.44 -5.86 -19.02
CA LEU A 128 9.92 -6.13 -17.67
C LEU A 128 11.44 -5.91 -17.56
N LEU A 129 12.22 -6.40 -18.52
CA LEU A 129 13.67 -6.21 -18.57
C LEU A 129 14.03 -4.72 -18.64
N LYS A 130 13.34 -3.94 -19.47
CA LYS A 130 13.52 -2.48 -19.56
C LYS A 130 13.14 -1.72 -18.29
N THR A 131 12.34 -2.32 -17.41
CA THR A 131 11.99 -1.73 -16.11
C THR A 131 13.08 -1.98 -15.06
N LEU A 132 13.91 -3.01 -15.26
CA LEU A 132 14.96 -3.44 -14.33
C LEU A 132 16.35 -2.86 -14.65
N TYR A 133 16.59 -2.41 -15.89
CA TYR A 133 17.82 -1.77 -16.38
C TYR A 133 17.66 -0.26 -16.54
#